data_AF-A0A8C5DR48-F1
#
_entry.id   AF-A0A8C5DR48-F1
#
_cell.length_a   1.000
_cell.length_b   1.000
_cell.length_c   1.000
_cell.angle_alpha   90.00
_cell.angle_beta   90.00
_cell.angle_gamma   90.00
#
_symmetry.space_group_name_H-M   'P 1'
#
loop_
_entity.id
_entity.type
_entity.pdbx_description
1 polymer ?
#
loop_
_entity_poly.entity_id
_entity_poly.type
_entity_poly.pdbx_seq_one_letter_code
_entity_poly.pdbx_strand_id
1 'polypeptide(L)'
;MLREWQMERPKLLLSIHGGSENFSLSPKVKQTFSKGLITAALSTGAWILSDGINTGVSKYVGEAVKTFGSHDLRKRNTVGITPWGVIDNNTDLIGRDAFRPYYPVGNPFSKRSCLSGFHSHFLLVDDGTQGKHGCQHGLRQKLEKQIQLQKIHPRLNQGVPVVCVVVEGGPAIVSTVLDYVSRAPPVPVFVFEGSGRAADLLAFLHKHTSSYGLYFWIST
;
A
#
# COMPACT_ATOMS: atom_id res chain seq x y z
N MET A 1 -14.55 8.82 1.83
CA MET A 1 -13.18 9.36 1.92
C MET A 1 -13.17 10.88 1.99
N LEU A 2 -13.44 11.63 0.90
CA LEU A 2 -13.35 13.10 0.96
C LEU A 2 -14.46 13.77 1.80
N ARG A 3 -15.71 13.32 1.67
CA ARG A 3 -16.86 13.89 2.42
C ARG A 3 -16.94 13.32 3.84
N GLU A 4 -17.20 12.02 3.95
CA GLU A 4 -17.48 11.37 5.24
C GLU A 4 -16.26 11.27 6.16
N TRP A 5 -15.06 11.06 5.60
CA TRP A 5 -13.83 10.96 6.40
C TRP A 5 -13.05 12.28 6.42
N GLN A 6 -13.52 13.30 5.68
CA GLN A 6 -12.88 14.61 5.58
C GLN A 6 -11.39 14.56 5.23
N MET A 7 -10.97 13.53 4.48
CA MET A 7 -9.58 13.41 4.03
C MET A 7 -9.26 14.50 3.01
N GLU A 8 -8.06 15.08 3.12
CA GLU A 8 -7.56 16.00 2.11
C GLU A 8 -7.43 15.29 0.75
N ARG A 9 -7.79 15.98 -0.34
CA ARG A 9 -7.68 15.42 -1.69
C ARG A 9 -6.21 15.14 -2.02
N PRO A 10 -5.86 13.92 -2.48
CA PRO A 10 -4.47 13.57 -2.75
C PRO A 10 -3.95 14.33 -3.97
N LYS A 11 -2.66 14.68 -3.95
CA LYS A 11 -1.94 15.15 -5.15
C LYS A 11 -1.07 14.07 -5.78
N LEU A 12 -0.92 12.94 -5.09
CA LEU A 12 -0.22 11.74 -5.52
C LEU A 12 -0.84 10.53 -4.82
N LEU A 13 -0.83 9.36 -5.47
CA LEU A 13 -1.21 8.09 -4.86
C LEU A 13 -0.02 7.13 -4.87
N LEU A 14 0.43 6.71 -3.70
CA LEU A 14 1.46 5.69 -3.53
C LEU A 14 0.78 4.36 -3.21
N SER A 15 0.76 3.44 -4.18
CA SER A 15 0.16 2.12 -4.04
C SER A 15 1.25 1.10 -3.71
N ILE A 16 1.29 0.63 -2.45
CA ILE A 16 2.36 -0.22 -1.94
C ILE A 16 2.01 -1.70 -2.10
N HIS A 17 2.92 -2.45 -2.71
CA HIS A 17 2.83 -3.88 -2.95
C HIS A 17 4.12 -4.57 -2.50
N GLY A 18 4.03 -5.86 -2.18
CA GLY A 18 5.19 -6.57 -1.67
C GLY A 18 4.85 -7.91 -1.03
N GLY A 19 5.77 -8.43 -0.21
CA GLY A 19 5.54 -9.64 0.57
C GLY A 19 4.32 -9.54 1.49
N SER A 20 3.44 -10.54 1.45
CA SER A 20 2.30 -10.68 2.36
C SER A 20 2.70 -11.28 3.72
N GLU A 21 3.67 -12.20 3.70
CA GLU A 21 4.25 -12.83 4.88
C GLU A 21 5.34 -11.97 5.50
N ASN A 22 5.64 -12.19 6.78
CA ASN A 22 6.76 -11.50 7.44
C ASN A 22 8.10 -11.87 6.79
N PHE A 23 8.90 -10.84 6.50
CA PHE A 23 10.26 -10.94 6.03
C PHE A 23 11.13 -9.95 6.80
N SER A 24 12.45 -10.02 6.59
CA SER A 24 13.42 -9.13 7.22
C SER A 24 14.13 -8.31 6.15
N LEU A 25 13.98 -6.99 6.23
CA LEU A 25 14.80 -6.04 5.48
C LEU A 25 16.12 -5.77 6.21
N SER A 26 17.19 -5.58 5.44
CA SER A 26 18.43 -5.03 5.99
C SER A 26 18.17 -3.64 6.60
N PRO A 27 18.92 -3.22 7.64
CA PRO A 27 18.71 -1.91 8.26
C PRO A 27 18.75 -0.75 7.27
N LYS A 28 19.67 -0.80 6.29
CA LYS A 28 19.80 0.20 5.23
C LYS A 28 18.53 0.27 4.37
N VAL A 29 18.06 -0.87 3.84
CA VAL A 29 16.87 -0.92 2.97
C VAL A 29 15.62 -0.49 3.75
N LYS A 30 15.46 -0.97 4.99
CA LYS A 30 14.36 -0.55 5.88
C LYS A 30 14.34 0.96 6.08
N GLN A 31 15.49 1.57 6.36
CA GLN A 31 15.61 3.00 6.59
C GLN A 31 15.28 3.81 5.32
N THR A 32 15.88 3.44 4.17
CA THR A 32 15.64 4.11 2.89
C THR A 32 14.17 4.02 2.49
N PHE A 33 13.57 2.83 2.56
CA PHE A 33 12.14 2.64 2.28
C PHE A 33 11.26 3.48 3.20
N SER A 34 11.44 3.34 4.52
CA SER A 34 10.56 3.98 5.51
C SER A 34 10.64 5.51 5.45
N LYS A 35 11.87 6.06 5.43
CA LYS A 35 12.07 7.50 5.37
C LYS A 35 11.64 8.07 4.02
N GLY A 36 11.99 7.40 2.91
CA GLY A 36 11.64 7.82 1.56
C GLY A 36 10.13 7.85 1.33
N LEU A 37 9.43 6.78 1.71
CA LEU A 37 7.97 6.68 1.60
C LEU A 37 7.26 7.84 2.30
N ILE A 38 7.62 8.09 3.57
CA ILE A 38 6.94 9.12 4.36
C ILE A 38 7.35 10.52 3.92
N THR A 39 8.61 10.73 3.55
CA THR A 39 9.07 12.02 2.99
C THR A 39 8.30 12.36 1.73
N ALA A 40 8.15 11.40 0.80
CA ALA A 40 7.41 11.60 -0.44
C ALA A 40 5.92 11.89 -0.17
N ALA A 41 5.30 11.17 0.77
CA ALA A 41 3.91 11.39 1.11
C ALA A 41 3.66 12.76 1.72
N LEU A 42 4.50 13.19 2.67
CA LEU A 42 4.36 14.49 3.34
C LEU A 42 4.67 15.67 2.41
N SER A 43 5.71 15.57 1.57
CA SER A 43 6.11 16.66 0.69
C SER A 43 5.11 16.92 -0.45
N THR A 44 4.41 15.88 -0.89
CA THR A 44 3.44 15.98 -1.99
C THR A 44 1.99 16.05 -1.53
N GLY A 45 1.67 15.67 -0.28
CA GLY A 45 0.29 15.43 0.13
C GLY A 45 -0.28 14.16 -0.52
N ALA A 46 0.52 13.09 -0.56
CA ALA A 46 0.10 11.82 -1.13
C ALA A 46 -0.81 11.04 -0.18
N TRP A 47 -1.65 10.20 -0.77
CA TRP A 47 -2.24 9.06 -0.06
C TRP A 47 -1.34 7.84 -0.21
N ILE A 48 -1.28 7.01 0.83
CA ILE A 48 -0.59 5.72 0.81
C ILE A 48 -1.66 4.62 0.90
N LEU A 49 -1.68 3.71 -0.08
CA LEU A 49 -2.52 2.50 -0.03
C LEU A 49 -1.66 1.27 0.24
N SER A 50 -2.08 0.44 1.18
CA SER A 50 -1.50 -0.89 1.44
C SER A 50 -2.61 -1.88 1.84
N ASP A 51 -2.25 -3.13 2.14
CA ASP A 51 -3.21 -4.11 2.66
C ASP A 51 -3.66 -3.82 4.11
N GLY A 52 -3.01 -2.91 4.83
CA GLY A 52 -3.42 -2.47 6.17
C GLY A 52 -3.21 -3.47 7.31
N ILE A 53 -2.65 -4.64 7.05
CA ILE A 53 -2.37 -5.68 8.05
C ILE A 53 -0.99 -5.52 8.68
N ASN A 54 -0.80 -6.11 9.86
CA ASN A 54 0.46 -6.04 10.62
C ASN A 54 1.47 -7.14 10.23
N THR A 55 1.46 -7.56 8.96
CA THR A 55 2.40 -8.53 8.39
C THR A 55 3.01 -7.99 7.10
N GLY A 56 4.14 -8.58 6.70
CA GLY A 56 4.79 -8.30 5.41
C GLY A 56 5.09 -6.82 5.15
N VAL A 57 4.92 -6.38 3.91
CA VAL A 57 5.22 -4.99 3.51
C VAL A 57 4.34 -3.97 4.23
N SER A 58 3.08 -4.32 4.50
CA SER A 58 2.12 -3.45 5.19
C SER A 58 2.56 -3.12 6.63
N LYS A 59 3.20 -4.08 7.32
CA LYS A 59 3.84 -3.83 8.62
C LYS A 59 4.90 -2.73 8.53
N TYR A 60 5.78 -2.79 7.53
CA TYR A 60 6.81 -1.77 7.33
C TYR A 60 6.22 -0.40 7.00
N VAL A 61 5.12 -0.34 6.23
CA VAL A 61 4.37 0.92 6.01
C VAL A 61 3.88 1.50 7.33
N GLY A 62 3.24 0.69 8.18
CA GLY A 62 2.77 1.12 9.49
C GLY A 62 3.91 1.62 10.40
N GLU A 63 5.02 0.88 10.46
CA GLU A 63 6.21 1.28 11.23
C GLU A 63 6.84 2.58 10.70
N ALA A 64 6.84 2.79 9.37
CA ALA A 64 7.30 4.01 8.75
C ALA A 64 6.42 5.21 9.16
N VAL A 65 5.10 5.06 9.10
CA VAL A 65 4.14 6.09 9.54
C VAL A 65 4.32 6.41 11.01
N LYS A 66 4.55 5.41 11.86
CA LYS A 66 4.83 5.61 13.28
C LYS A 66 6.11 6.43 13.50
N THR A 67 7.18 6.07 12.80
CA THR A 67 8.54 6.60 13.04
C THR A 67 8.76 7.96 12.40
N PHE A 68 8.28 8.17 11.17
CA PHE A 68 8.58 9.35 10.36
C PHE A 68 7.33 10.19 10.04
N GLY A 69 6.13 9.71 10.35
CA GLY A 69 4.88 10.38 10.02
C GLY A 69 4.65 11.65 10.85
N SER A 70 3.78 12.53 10.34
CA SER A 70 3.39 13.75 11.06
C SER A 70 2.82 13.42 12.45
N HIS A 71 3.10 14.25 13.46
CA HIS A 71 2.42 14.19 14.75
C HIS A 71 0.92 14.52 14.63
N ASP A 72 0.53 15.28 13.61
CA ASP A 72 -0.87 15.52 13.28
C ASP A 72 -1.46 14.30 12.57
N LEU A 73 -2.24 13.52 13.32
CA LEU A 73 -2.89 12.30 12.81
C LEU A 73 -3.84 12.60 11.64
N ARG A 74 -4.40 13.81 11.54
CA ARG A 74 -5.29 14.19 10.42
C ARG A 74 -4.56 14.34 9.10
N LYS A 75 -3.23 14.55 9.15
CA LYS A 75 -2.37 14.62 7.96
C LYS A 75 -1.86 13.26 7.50
N ARG A 76 -2.13 12.20 8.26
CA ARG A 76 -1.76 10.83 7.88
C ARG A 76 -2.83 10.26 6.96
N ASN A 77 -2.55 10.20 5.67
CA ASN A 77 -3.46 9.65 4.67
C ASN A 77 -3.07 8.22 4.28
N THR A 78 -2.97 7.32 5.26
CA THR A 78 -2.60 5.90 5.07
C THR A 78 -3.82 5.02 5.18
N VAL A 79 -4.19 4.38 4.07
CA VAL A 79 -5.43 3.60 3.96
C VAL A 79 -5.08 2.13 3.76
N GLY A 80 -5.53 1.29 4.67
CA GLY A 80 -5.51 -0.16 4.53
C GLY A 80 -6.72 -0.65 3.74
N ILE A 81 -6.50 -1.45 2.70
CA ILE A 81 -7.57 -2.14 1.97
C ILE A 81 -7.43 -3.63 2.28
N THR A 82 -8.24 -4.12 3.21
CA THR A 82 -8.00 -5.40 3.88
C THR A 82 -9.14 -6.38 3.63
N PRO A 83 -8.88 -7.64 3.25
CA PRO A 83 -9.92 -8.66 3.23
C PRO A 83 -10.53 -8.86 4.64
N TRP A 84 -11.85 -8.84 4.75
CA TRP A 84 -12.55 -9.03 6.02
C TRP A 84 -12.25 -10.40 6.65
N GLY A 85 -12.22 -11.45 5.82
CA GLY A 85 -12.01 -12.82 6.26
C GLY A 85 -10.62 -13.11 6.85
N VAL A 86 -9.62 -12.25 6.61
CA VAL A 86 -8.24 -12.47 7.10
C VAL A 86 -7.96 -11.74 8.41
N ILE A 87 -8.92 -10.97 8.94
CA ILE A 87 -8.73 -10.15 10.13
C ILE A 87 -9.03 -10.98 11.38
N ASP A 88 -8.08 -11.01 12.31
CA ASP A 88 -8.31 -11.52 13.66
C ASP A 88 -9.34 -10.65 14.40
N ASN A 89 -10.26 -11.31 15.11
CA ASN A 89 -11.34 -10.67 15.89
C ASN A 89 -12.21 -9.71 15.07
N ASN A 90 -12.43 -10.01 13.78
CA ASN A 90 -13.26 -9.19 12.91
C ASN A 90 -14.72 -9.07 13.43
N THR A 91 -15.23 -10.06 14.15
CA THR A 91 -16.57 -10.01 14.77
C THR A 91 -16.75 -8.81 15.72
N ASP A 92 -15.68 -8.35 16.37
CA ASP A 92 -15.73 -7.23 17.31
C ASP A 92 -15.99 -5.89 16.60
N LEU A 93 -15.69 -5.83 15.30
CA LEU A 93 -15.92 -4.69 14.43
C LEU A 93 -17.36 -4.65 13.87
N ILE A 94 -18.19 -5.66 14.13
CA ILE A 94 -19.56 -5.71 13.64
C ILE A 94 -20.44 -4.75 14.45
N GLY A 95 -21.00 -3.75 13.77
CA GLY A 95 -21.95 -2.82 14.34
C GLY A 95 -22.51 -1.91 13.27
N ARG A 96 -23.75 -1.45 13.46
CA ARG A 96 -24.36 -0.44 12.61
C ARG A 96 -24.27 0.91 13.32
N ASP A 97 -23.65 1.89 12.67
CA ASP A 97 -23.52 3.26 13.16
C ASP A 97 -22.96 3.33 14.61
N ALA A 98 -22.05 2.42 14.94
CA ALA A 98 -21.52 2.23 16.29
C ALA A 98 -19.99 2.29 16.31
N PHE A 99 -19.45 2.90 17.37
CA PHE A 99 -18.02 2.84 17.65
C PHE A 99 -17.66 1.45 18.18
N ARG A 100 -16.73 0.78 17.49
CA ARG A 100 -16.21 -0.55 17.88
C ARG A 100 -14.72 -0.45 18.18
N PRO A 101 -14.29 -0.60 19.44
CA PRO A 101 -12.87 -0.66 19.74
C PRO A 101 -12.26 -1.91 19.11
N TYR A 102 -11.10 -1.75 18.49
CA TYR A 102 -10.30 -2.85 17.98
C TYR A 102 -8.89 -2.75 18.53
N TYR A 103 -8.43 -3.85 19.12
CA TYR A 103 -7.08 -3.95 19.65
C TYR A 103 -6.22 -4.73 18.65
N PRO A 104 -5.19 -4.10 18.05
CA PRO A 104 -4.33 -4.73 17.05
C PRO A 104 -3.31 -5.69 17.70
N VAL A 105 -3.82 -6.66 18.46
CA VAL A 105 -3.04 -7.70 19.13
C VAL A 105 -3.11 -8.94 18.27
N GLY A 106 -1.96 -9.36 17.74
CA GLY A 106 -1.88 -10.61 16.98
C GLY A 106 -2.01 -11.82 17.90
N ASN A 107 -2.68 -12.86 17.44
CA ASN A 107 -2.71 -14.15 18.12
C ASN A 107 -1.63 -15.07 17.52
N PRO A 108 -0.61 -15.49 18.28
CA PRO A 108 0.46 -16.37 17.78
C PRO A 108 -0.03 -17.71 17.22
N PHE A 109 -1.23 -18.14 17.60
CA PHE A 109 -1.85 -19.40 17.14
C PHE A 109 -2.82 -19.20 15.98
N SER A 110 -3.10 -17.96 15.57
CA SER A 110 -3.99 -17.67 14.45
C SER A 110 -3.22 -17.67 13.14
N LYS A 111 -3.87 -18.17 12.08
CA LYS A 111 -3.40 -18.03 10.69
C LYS A 111 -3.91 -16.73 10.03
N ARG A 112 -4.68 -15.93 10.77
CA ARG A 112 -5.18 -14.62 10.34
C ARG A 112 -4.19 -13.53 10.80
N SER A 113 -4.44 -12.30 10.37
CA SER A 113 -3.60 -11.15 10.66
C SER A 113 -4.39 -10.10 11.43
N CYS A 114 -3.74 -9.36 12.33
CA CYS A 114 -4.34 -8.17 12.92
C CYS A 114 -4.18 -6.96 11.99
N LEU A 115 -5.10 -5.99 12.11
CA LEU A 115 -4.95 -4.69 11.46
C LEU A 115 -3.74 -3.93 12.04
N SER A 116 -3.11 -3.11 11.21
CA SER A 116 -1.99 -2.27 11.61
C SER A 116 -2.46 -1.07 12.44
N GLY A 117 -2.01 -0.95 13.69
CA GLY A 117 -2.36 0.19 14.55
C GLY A 117 -1.82 1.56 14.11
N PHE A 118 -1.15 1.65 12.96
CA PHE A 118 -0.53 2.88 12.45
C PHE A 118 -1.09 3.33 11.09
N HIS A 119 -2.05 2.60 10.53
CA HIS A 119 -2.87 3.09 9.42
C HIS A 119 -3.98 4.00 9.97
N SER A 120 -4.33 5.06 9.24
CA SER A 120 -5.35 6.01 9.69
C SER A 120 -6.76 5.61 9.29
N HIS A 121 -6.92 4.89 8.18
CA HIS A 121 -8.22 4.48 7.67
C HIS A 121 -8.18 3.04 7.14
N PHE A 122 -9.34 2.40 7.11
CA PHE A 122 -9.51 1.03 6.61
C PHE A 122 -10.72 0.89 5.70
N LEU A 123 -10.55 0.14 4.61
CA LEU A 123 -11.61 -0.41 3.79
C LEU A 123 -11.58 -1.92 3.96
N LEU A 124 -12.56 -2.48 4.66
CA LEU A 124 -12.64 -3.91 4.92
C LEU A 124 -13.52 -4.56 3.85
N VAL A 125 -12.93 -5.44 3.04
CA VAL A 125 -13.57 -6.01 1.84
C VAL A 125 -14.03 -7.43 2.13
N ASP A 126 -15.33 -7.67 2.02
CA ASP A 126 -15.92 -8.97 2.28
C ASP A 126 -16.43 -9.62 0.98
N ASP A 127 -16.10 -10.90 0.81
CA ASP A 127 -16.60 -11.78 -0.26
C ASP A 127 -17.27 -13.04 0.32
N GLY A 128 -17.49 -13.07 1.64
CA GLY A 128 -18.03 -14.20 2.39
C GLY A 128 -17.01 -15.29 2.73
N THR A 129 -15.78 -15.22 2.22
CA THR A 129 -14.75 -16.21 2.52
C THR A 129 -14.03 -15.92 3.83
N GLN A 130 -13.49 -16.97 4.46
CA GLN A 130 -12.74 -16.87 5.71
C GLN A 130 -11.28 -17.26 5.45
N GLY A 131 -10.34 -16.45 5.93
CA GLY A 131 -8.90 -16.68 5.81
C GLY A 131 -8.33 -16.58 4.40
N LYS A 132 -9.08 -16.10 3.41
CA LYS A 132 -8.60 -15.95 2.03
C LYS A 132 -8.26 -14.51 1.69
N HIS A 133 -7.14 -14.35 1.00
CA HIS A 133 -6.72 -13.08 0.41
C HIS A 133 -7.23 -12.98 -1.04
N GLY A 134 -7.22 -11.76 -1.58
CA GLY A 134 -7.39 -11.49 -3.01
C GLY A 134 -8.71 -10.80 -3.38
N CYS A 135 -9.75 -10.92 -2.55
CA CYS A 135 -11.04 -10.28 -2.81
C CYS A 135 -10.94 -8.74 -2.86
N GLN A 136 -9.94 -8.16 -2.20
CA GLN A 136 -9.70 -6.73 -2.16
C GLN A 136 -9.09 -6.17 -3.45
N HIS A 137 -8.47 -7.01 -4.29
CA HIS A 137 -7.74 -6.55 -5.48
C HIS A 137 -8.64 -5.77 -6.46
N GLY A 138 -9.84 -6.28 -6.73
CA GLY A 138 -10.79 -5.61 -7.62
C GLY A 138 -11.25 -4.25 -7.09
N LEU A 139 -11.48 -4.14 -5.78
CA LEU A 139 -11.81 -2.85 -5.16
C LEU A 139 -10.64 -1.89 -5.25
N ARG A 140 -9.42 -2.35 -4.93
CA ARG A 140 -8.20 -1.54 -4.98
C ARG A 140 -7.97 -0.96 -6.37
N GLN A 141 -8.05 -1.76 -7.43
CA GLN A 141 -7.90 -1.30 -8.81
C GLN A 141 -8.96 -0.26 -9.20
N LYS A 142 -10.23 -0.49 -8.84
CA LYS A 142 -11.31 0.47 -9.09
C LYS A 142 -11.09 1.77 -8.33
N LEU A 143 -10.68 1.70 -7.06
CA LEU A 143 -10.40 2.85 -6.23
C LEU A 143 -9.25 3.70 -6.78
N GLU A 144 -8.13 3.07 -7.16
CA GLU A 144 -7.01 3.76 -7.80
C GLU A 144 -7.43 4.51 -9.05
N LYS A 145 -8.21 3.85 -9.92
CA LYS A 145 -8.74 4.47 -11.14
C LYS A 145 -9.64 5.67 -10.82
N GLN A 146 -10.50 5.57 -9.81
CA GLN A 146 -11.35 6.67 -9.38
C GLN A 146 -10.57 7.84 -8.77
N ILE A 147 -9.49 7.56 -8.02
CA ILE A 147 -8.59 8.58 -7.49
C ILE A 147 -7.85 9.28 -8.64
N GLN A 148 -7.37 8.52 -9.63
CA GLN A 148 -6.66 9.07 -10.79
C GLN A 148 -7.52 10.03 -11.61
N LEU A 149 -8.84 9.82 -11.66
CA LEU A 149 -9.79 10.73 -12.33
C LEU A 149 -10.04 12.04 -11.55
N GLN A 150 -9.64 12.12 -10.27
CA GLN A 150 -9.78 13.35 -9.51
C GLN A 150 -8.80 14.41 -10.03
N LYS A 151 -9.26 15.66 -10.17
CA LYS A 151 -8.40 16.78 -10.56
C LYS A 151 -7.60 17.27 -9.37
N ILE A 152 -6.28 17.39 -9.52
CA ILE A 152 -5.40 17.99 -8.52
C ILE A 152 -5.69 19.49 -8.38
N HIS A 153 -5.96 20.15 -9.52
CA HIS A 153 -6.23 21.57 -9.59
C HIS A 153 -7.38 21.84 -10.57
N PRO A 154 -8.37 22.69 -10.24
CA PRO A 154 -9.56 22.91 -11.10
C PRO A 154 -9.22 23.40 -12.51
N ARG A 155 -8.12 24.16 -12.65
CA ARG A 155 -7.68 24.77 -13.92
C ARG A 155 -6.72 23.90 -14.73
N LEU A 156 -6.20 22.82 -14.16
CA LEU A 156 -5.31 21.90 -14.86
C LEU A 156 -6.10 20.63 -15.18
N ASN A 157 -6.03 20.14 -16.42
CA ASN A 157 -6.64 18.87 -16.79
C ASN A 157 -5.73 17.69 -16.40
N GLN A 158 -5.25 17.69 -15.16
CA GLN A 158 -4.32 16.70 -14.63
C GLN A 158 -5.00 15.91 -13.50
N GLY A 159 -5.13 14.62 -13.74
CA GLY A 159 -5.56 13.64 -12.74
C GLY A 159 -4.51 13.42 -11.66
N VAL A 160 -4.89 12.76 -10.56
CA VAL A 160 -3.93 12.36 -9.51
C VAL A 160 -2.99 11.29 -10.07
N PRO A 161 -1.67 11.51 -10.15
CA PRO A 161 -0.74 10.47 -10.56
C PRO A 161 -0.74 9.32 -9.56
N VAL A 162 -0.64 8.10 -10.09
CA VAL A 162 -0.48 6.88 -9.29
C VAL A 162 0.94 6.37 -9.51
N VAL A 163 1.58 5.93 -8.44
CA VAL A 163 2.87 5.25 -8.46
C VAL A 163 2.72 3.93 -7.72
N CYS A 164 3.15 2.84 -8.36
CA CYS A 164 3.25 1.54 -7.73
C CYS A 164 4.62 1.44 -7.04
N VAL A 165 4.64 1.00 -5.79
CA VAL A 165 5.88 0.78 -5.02
C VAL A 165 5.96 -0.69 -4.65
N VAL A 166 7.07 -1.34 -4.97
CA VAL A 166 7.30 -2.76 -4.75
C VAL A 166 8.46 -2.96 -3.78
N VAL A 167 8.19 -3.69 -2.70
CA VAL A 167 9.20 -4.13 -1.73
C VAL A 167 9.06 -5.63 -1.57
N GLU A 168 10.14 -6.36 -1.83
CA GLU A 168 10.18 -7.80 -1.70
C GLU A 168 9.11 -8.42 -2.66
N GLY A 169 8.52 -9.58 -2.36
CA GLY A 169 7.37 -10.12 -3.06
C GLY A 169 7.51 -11.57 -3.51
N GLY A 170 6.39 -12.29 -3.52
CA GLY A 170 6.29 -13.58 -4.19
C GLY A 170 5.94 -13.45 -5.68
N PRO A 171 5.67 -14.56 -6.39
CA PRO A 171 5.35 -14.56 -7.83
C PRO A 171 4.18 -13.64 -8.22
N ALA A 172 3.17 -13.48 -7.35
CA ALA A 172 2.03 -12.60 -7.59
C ALA A 172 2.44 -11.14 -7.85
N ILE A 173 3.57 -10.68 -7.29
CA ILE A 173 4.07 -9.32 -7.50
C ILE A 173 4.50 -9.10 -8.95
N VAL A 174 4.98 -10.13 -9.65
CA VAL A 174 5.32 -10.02 -11.07
C VAL A 174 4.08 -9.72 -11.90
N SER A 175 2.98 -10.43 -11.65
CA SER A 175 1.68 -10.16 -12.28
C SER A 175 1.16 -8.77 -11.94
N THR A 176 1.24 -8.37 -10.67
CA THR A 176 0.87 -7.01 -10.24
C THR A 176 1.67 -5.95 -11.00
N VAL A 177 2.99 -6.10 -11.11
CA VAL A 177 3.84 -5.15 -11.84
C VAL A 177 3.48 -5.11 -13.31
N LEU A 178 3.27 -6.27 -13.95
CA LEU A 178 2.81 -6.36 -15.33
C LEU A 178 1.49 -5.61 -15.53
N ASP A 179 0.53 -5.77 -14.62
CA ASP A 179 -0.75 -5.08 -14.66
C ASP A 179 -0.59 -3.56 -14.60
N TYR A 180 0.32 -3.03 -13.76
CA TYR A 180 0.57 -1.59 -13.65
C TYR A 180 1.25 -1.01 -14.90
N VAL A 181 2.30 -1.67 -15.40
CA VAL A 181 3.05 -1.17 -16.57
C VAL A 181 2.25 -1.31 -17.87
N SER A 182 1.27 -2.23 -17.92
CA SER A 182 0.39 -2.42 -19.08
C SER A 182 -0.83 -1.50 -19.10
N ARG A 183 -1.01 -0.62 -18.10
CA ARG A 183 -2.11 0.36 -18.10
C ARG A 183 -1.94 1.39 -19.22
N ALA A 184 -3.03 2.07 -19.55
CA ALA A 184 -3.06 3.21 -20.46
C ALA A 184 -3.56 4.47 -19.73
N PRO A 185 -2.68 5.43 -19.38
CA PRO A 185 -1.21 5.39 -19.51
C PRO A 185 -0.55 4.43 -18.50
N PRO A 186 0.69 3.95 -18.79
CA PRO A 186 1.43 3.10 -17.87
C PRO A 186 1.63 3.76 -16.50
N VAL A 187 1.48 2.98 -15.43
CA VAL A 187 1.78 3.45 -14.08
C VAL A 187 3.26 3.20 -13.77
N PRO A 188 4.03 4.22 -13.36
CA PRO A 188 5.40 4.04 -12.93
C PRO A 188 5.52 3.08 -11.74
N VAL A 189 6.51 2.18 -11.80
CA VAL A 189 6.81 1.21 -10.75
C VAL A 189 8.17 1.54 -10.13
N PHE A 190 8.17 1.80 -8.82
CA PHE A 190 9.38 1.93 -8.01
C PHE A 190 9.69 0.60 -7.32
N VAL A 191 10.85 0.03 -7.63
CA VAL A 191 11.30 -1.23 -7.04
C VAL A 191 12.42 -0.96 -6.04
N PHE A 192 12.26 -1.45 -4.80
CA PHE A 192 13.30 -1.37 -3.78
C PHE A 192 14.24 -2.57 -3.88
N GLU A 193 15.37 -2.39 -4.57
CA GLU A 193 16.41 -3.40 -4.67
C GLU A 193 17.04 -3.71 -3.30
N GLY A 194 17.46 -4.97 -3.11
CA GLY A 194 17.99 -5.50 -1.86
C GLY A 194 16.89 -5.83 -0.85
N SER A 195 15.61 -5.76 -1.26
CA SER A 195 14.48 -6.14 -0.41
C SER A 195 14.15 -7.62 -0.50
N GLY A 196 14.61 -8.32 -1.55
CA GLY A 196 14.47 -9.77 -1.72
C GLY A 196 13.49 -10.22 -2.80
N ARG A 197 13.57 -11.51 -3.13
CA ARG A 197 12.66 -12.26 -4.03
C ARG A 197 12.28 -11.49 -5.31
N ALA A 198 10.99 -11.23 -5.54
CA ALA A 198 10.48 -10.66 -6.79
C ALA A 198 11.03 -9.26 -7.07
N ALA A 199 11.19 -8.41 -6.05
CA ALA A 199 11.76 -7.07 -6.21
C ALA A 199 13.19 -7.13 -6.75
N ASP A 200 14.04 -8.00 -6.18
CA ASP A 200 15.44 -8.13 -6.62
C ASP A 200 15.54 -8.76 -8.01
N LEU A 201 14.64 -9.71 -8.34
CA LEU A 201 14.55 -10.26 -9.69
C LEU A 201 14.20 -9.18 -10.72
N LEU A 202 13.19 -8.36 -10.44
CA LEU A 202 12.79 -7.26 -11.32
C LEU A 202 13.90 -6.23 -11.48
N ALA A 203 14.59 -5.88 -10.38
CA ALA A 203 15.72 -4.97 -10.40
C ALA A 203 16.89 -5.52 -11.23
N PHE A 204 17.23 -6.80 -11.04
CA PHE A 204 18.26 -7.49 -11.81
C PHE A 204 17.92 -7.50 -13.30
N LEU A 205 16.71 -7.93 -13.67
CA LEU A 205 16.29 -7.99 -15.07
C LEU A 205 16.40 -6.62 -15.73
N HIS A 206 15.84 -5.58 -15.11
CA HIS A 206 15.90 -4.22 -15.65
C HIS A 206 17.35 -3.78 -15.92
N LYS A 207 18.29 -4.01 -14.99
CA LYS A 207 19.71 -3.66 -15.18
C LYS A 207 20.37 -4.37 -16.36
N HIS A 208 19.93 -5.59 -16.68
CA HIS A 208 20.53 -6.42 -17.73
C HIS A 208 19.76 -6.38 -19.06
N THR A 209 18.54 -5.81 -19.10
CA THR A 209 17.74 -5.66 -20.32
C THR A 209 17.61 -4.22 -20.80
N SER A 210 18.18 -3.25 -20.08
CA SER A 210 18.06 -1.80 -20.36
C SER A 210 18.65 -1.33 -21.71
N SER A 211 19.10 -2.24 -22.58
CA SER A 211 19.28 -1.95 -24.01
C SER A 211 17.96 -1.59 -24.73
N TYR A 212 16.80 -1.89 -24.12
CA TYR A 212 15.47 -1.58 -24.64
C TYR A 212 14.65 -0.83 -23.57
N GLY A 213 14.44 0.48 -23.75
CA GLY A 213 13.92 1.42 -22.74
C GLY A 213 12.55 1.08 -22.14
N LEU A 214 12.54 0.28 -21.08
CA LEU A 214 11.40 0.10 -20.18
C LEU A 214 11.50 1.12 -19.03
N TYR A 215 10.42 1.88 -18.79
CA TYR A 215 10.35 2.89 -17.72
C TYR A 215 10.25 2.25 -16.33
N PHE A 216 11.36 1.74 -15.77
CA PHE A 216 11.47 1.36 -14.37
C PHE A 216 12.42 2.31 -13.64
N TRP A 217 12.01 2.80 -12.47
CA TRP A 217 12.89 3.56 -11.58
C TRP A 217 13.28 2.65 -10.41
N ILE A 218 14.56 2.29 -10.35
CA ILE A 218 15.16 1.54 -9.24
C ILE A 218 15.87 2.53 -8.34
N SER A 219 15.56 2.53 -7.06
CA SER A 219 16.36 3.26 -6.06
C SER A 219 17.58 2.41 -5.71
N THR A 220 18.79 2.90 -6.04
CA THR A 220 20.08 2.37 -5.55
C THR A 220 20.43 2.90 -4.16
#